data_AF-A0A535UFA0-F1
#
_entry.id   AF-A0A535UFA0-F1
#
_cell.length_a   1.000
_cell.length_b   1.000
_cell.length_c   1.000
_cell.angle_alpha   90.00
_cell.angle_beta   90.00
_cell.angle_gamma   90.00
#
_symmetry.space_group_name_H-M   'P 1'
#
loop_
_entity.id
_entity.type
_entity.pdbx_description
1 polymer ?
#
loop_
_entity_poly.entity_id
_entity_poly.type
_entity_poly.pdbx_seq_one_letter_code
_entity_poly.pdbx_strand_id
1 'polypeptide(L)'
;MKCPQCNAELPESATYCHSCGSAVRPATFSYLPPGTPAWPTTIPQKPSTIAGTSAQTAQQKEKESISSTKPLSDRPKRSARTVLMITALFILVPLVGIGATLGMLWFNGELPIKTVNASLSGPPPSAKQTPTSNASTPTAQAQTNRLPTPSSFQTTTVAAVGVTLKYPKEWVKDVPQSTSDNSIILSFHPQQASGIVLYVERFSSSTSAKLTSTNDVNQGILSAFQSTQGVNNLRPVSPPNPQLTIGGVQWDEQDATFTTNSGLQYHLTTIAVQYKQIYYDILYYAPAVVYNEAMQKYFQPMLKSLQFKS
;
A
#
# COMPACT_ATOMS: atom_id res chain seq x y z
N MET A 1 19.74 -28.49 30.24
CA MET A 1 19.32 -27.53 31.29
C MET A 1 18.31 -28.19 32.24
N LYS A 2 18.12 -27.72 33.48
CA LYS A 2 17.12 -28.28 34.42
C LYS A 2 15.87 -27.40 34.49
N CYS A 3 14.70 -28.02 34.55
CA CYS A 3 13.44 -27.30 34.73
C CYS A 3 13.39 -26.61 36.10
N PRO A 4 13.13 -25.30 36.20
CA PRO A 4 13.09 -24.59 37.48
C PRO A 4 11.90 -24.99 38.36
N GLN A 5 10.89 -25.66 37.81
CA GLN A 5 9.68 -26.06 38.55
C GLN A 5 9.72 -27.51 39.06
N CYS A 6 10.44 -28.42 38.38
CA CYS A 6 10.45 -29.84 38.76
C CYS A 6 11.84 -30.50 38.71
N ASN A 7 12.90 -29.73 38.46
CA ASN A 7 14.29 -30.18 38.38
C ASN A 7 14.59 -31.29 37.35
N ALA A 8 13.63 -31.62 36.47
CA ALA A 8 13.84 -32.57 35.38
C ALA A 8 14.92 -32.06 34.41
N GLU A 9 15.78 -32.95 33.94
CA GLU A 9 16.75 -32.65 32.88
C GLU A 9 16.04 -32.51 31.53
N LEU A 10 16.37 -31.42 30.84
CA LEU A 10 15.77 -31.03 29.58
C LEU A 10 16.85 -30.75 28.53
N PRO A 11 16.62 -31.13 27.26
CA PRO A 11 17.47 -30.73 26.16
C PRO A 11 17.47 -29.21 26.02
N GLU A 12 18.57 -28.62 25.54
CA GLU A 12 18.72 -27.16 25.43
C GLU A 12 17.71 -26.50 24.47
N SER A 13 17.06 -27.29 23.62
CA SER A 13 15.99 -26.88 22.71
C SER A 13 14.57 -26.95 23.30
N ALA A 14 14.40 -27.41 24.55
CA ALA A 14 13.06 -27.57 25.13
C ALA A 14 12.42 -26.23 25.54
N THR A 15 11.27 -25.91 24.94
CA THR A 15 10.45 -24.73 25.28
C THR A 15 9.52 -24.98 26.48
N TYR A 16 9.11 -26.24 26.67
CA TYR A 16 8.24 -26.70 27.75
C TYR A 16 8.86 -27.90 28.44
N CYS A 17 8.64 -28.02 29.75
CA CYS A 17 9.06 -29.19 30.49
C CYS A 17 8.10 -30.36 30.23
N HIS A 18 8.58 -31.46 29.67
CA HIS A 18 7.76 -32.65 29.43
C HIS A 18 7.25 -33.30 30.72
N SER A 19 7.91 -33.10 31.85
CA SER A 19 7.53 -33.72 33.13
C SER A 19 6.47 -32.95 33.92
N CYS A 20 6.38 -31.62 33.77
CA CYS A 20 5.43 -30.82 34.54
C CYS A 20 4.65 -29.77 33.72
N GLY A 21 4.88 -29.69 32.41
CA GLY A 21 4.19 -28.77 31.50
C GLY A 21 4.60 -27.30 31.62
N SER A 22 5.48 -26.94 32.56
CA SER A 22 5.88 -25.55 32.76
C SER A 22 6.73 -25.01 31.60
N ALA A 23 6.48 -23.77 31.17
CA ALA A 23 7.33 -23.07 30.22
C ALA A 23 8.72 -22.81 30.83
N VAL A 24 9.77 -23.22 30.12
CA VAL A 24 11.17 -23.18 30.62
C VAL A 24 11.96 -22.02 30.03
N ARG A 25 11.42 -21.39 28.97
CA ARG A 25 11.88 -20.13 28.39
C ARG A 25 10.66 -19.21 28.24
N PRO A 26 10.80 -17.88 28.39
CA PRO A 26 9.74 -16.97 27.94
C PRO A 26 9.48 -17.28 26.48
N ALA A 27 8.24 -17.66 26.16
CA ALA A 27 7.84 -17.93 24.80
C ALA A 27 8.02 -16.62 24.01
N THR A 28 9.14 -16.51 23.29
CA THR A 28 9.24 -15.60 22.15
C THR A 28 8.28 -16.17 21.13
N PHE A 29 7.04 -15.73 21.23
CA PHE A 29 6.00 -16.08 20.29
C PHE A 29 6.56 -15.77 18.91
N SER A 30 6.71 -16.77 18.06
CA SER A 30 7.17 -16.62 16.68
C SER A 30 6.00 -17.06 15.81
N TYR A 31 5.59 -16.20 14.89
CA TYR A 31 4.44 -16.46 14.02
C TYR A 31 4.81 -17.34 12.83
N LEU A 32 6.03 -17.90 12.84
CA LEU A 32 6.51 -18.81 11.82
C LEU A 32 6.52 -20.24 12.36
N PRO A 33 5.92 -21.20 11.63
CA PRO A 33 6.13 -22.60 11.96
C PRO A 33 7.64 -22.96 11.91
N PRO A 34 8.07 -24.00 12.64
CA PRO A 34 9.43 -24.49 12.55
C PRO A 34 9.80 -24.81 11.09
N GLY A 35 10.86 -24.18 10.56
CA GLY A 35 11.36 -24.41 9.21
C GLY A 35 10.94 -23.39 8.14
N THR A 36 10.05 -22.44 8.44
CA THR A 36 9.84 -21.28 7.54
C THR A 36 11.02 -20.31 7.62
N PRO A 37 11.52 -19.77 6.49
CA PRO A 37 12.52 -18.71 6.53
C PRO A 37 12.00 -17.53 7.35
N ALA A 38 12.87 -16.93 8.16
CA ALA A 38 12.50 -15.79 8.99
C ALA A 38 11.84 -14.70 8.14
N TRP A 39 10.74 -14.12 8.63
CA TRP A 39 10.16 -12.93 8.02
C TRP A 39 11.27 -11.87 7.93
N PRO A 40 11.27 -11.03 6.88
CA PRO A 40 12.23 -9.94 6.79
C PRO A 40 12.19 -9.11 8.07
N THR A 41 13.33 -9.01 8.74
CA THR A 41 13.49 -8.31 10.03
C THR A 41 13.48 -6.80 9.90
N THR A 42 13.44 -6.28 8.67
CA THR A 42 13.47 -4.85 8.38
C THR A 42 12.21 -4.47 7.59
N ILE A 43 11.34 -3.69 8.22
CA ILE A 43 10.23 -3.00 7.56
C ILE A 43 10.83 -1.74 6.90
N PRO A 44 10.79 -1.59 5.57
CA PRO A 44 11.27 -0.36 4.91
C PRO A 44 10.48 0.85 5.40
N GLN A 45 11.07 1.70 6.24
CA GLN A 45 10.33 2.83 6.78
C GLN A 45 9.98 3.83 5.67
N LYS A 46 8.72 4.28 5.61
CA LYS A 46 8.35 5.41 4.74
C LYS A 46 9.26 6.60 5.11
N PRO A 47 10.00 7.18 4.15
CA PRO A 47 10.82 8.34 4.43
C PRO A 47 9.90 9.52 4.76
N SER A 48 10.30 10.34 5.73
CA SER A 48 9.65 11.62 6.02
C SER A 48 9.74 12.48 4.76
N THR A 49 8.62 12.62 4.05
CA THR A 49 8.58 13.23 2.72
C THR A 49 9.05 14.69 2.77
N ILE A 50 9.93 15.08 1.85
CA ILE A 50 10.10 16.48 1.41
C ILE A 50 9.13 16.65 0.24
N ALA A 51 7.90 17.07 0.52
CA ALA A 51 6.97 17.41 -0.53
C ALA A 51 7.40 18.74 -1.19
N GLY A 52 7.84 18.68 -2.45
CA GLY A 52 7.93 19.85 -3.33
C GLY A 52 9.30 20.19 -3.94
N THR A 53 10.04 19.24 -4.53
CA THR A 53 11.25 19.61 -5.31
C THR A 53 11.31 19.02 -6.73
N SER A 54 10.24 18.45 -7.26
CA SER A 54 10.27 17.84 -8.60
C SER A 54 9.80 18.76 -9.75
N ALA A 55 9.66 20.07 -9.52
CA ALA A 55 9.32 21.01 -10.61
C ALA A 55 10.27 22.23 -10.76
N GLN A 56 11.31 22.38 -9.93
CA GLN A 56 12.20 23.57 -10.01
C GLN A 56 13.68 23.27 -10.29
N THR A 57 14.14 22.03 -10.16
CA THR A 57 15.58 21.71 -10.33
C THR A 57 16.02 21.61 -11.80
N ALA A 58 15.10 21.70 -12.77
CA ALA A 58 15.43 21.72 -14.20
C ALA A 58 15.52 23.14 -14.81
N GLN A 59 15.16 24.21 -14.07
CA GLN A 59 15.25 25.59 -14.58
C GLN A 59 16.19 26.50 -13.80
N GLN A 60 16.79 26.02 -12.71
CA GLN A 60 17.63 26.87 -11.85
C GLN A 60 19.14 26.78 -12.16
N LYS A 61 19.55 25.93 -13.12
CA LYS A 61 20.96 25.82 -13.54
C LYS A 61 21.34 26.70 -14.74
N GLU A 62 20.45 27.59 -15.19
CA GLU A 62 20.70 28.45 -16.36
C GLU A 62 20.50 29.95 -16.09
N LYS A 63 20.31 30.37 -14.82
CA LYS A 63 20.07 31.78 -14.46
C LYS A 63 21.05 32.39 -13.46
N GLU A 64 22.23 31.81 -13.34
CA GLU A 64 23.33 32.38 -12.55
C GLU A 64 24.57 32.60 -13.43
N SER A 65 24.42 33.43 -14.46
CA SER A 65 25.49 34.31 -14.94
C SER A 65 24.89 35.40 -15.81
N ILE A 66 25.56 36.56 -15.83
CA ILE A 66 25.25 37.77 -16.61
C ILE A 66 24.33 38.77 -15.88
N SER A 67 24.95 39.48 -14.93
CA SER A 67 24.58 40.85 -14.61
C SER A 67 25.38 41.80 -15.52
N SER A 68 24.74 42.47 -16.48
CA SER A 68 25.15 43.81 -16.97
C SER A 68 24.12 44.44 -17.93
N THR A 69 23.46 45.50 -17.45
CA THR A 69 23.23 46.83 -18.07
C THR A 69 22.56 47.01 -19.46
N LYS A 70 21.48 47.84 -19.44
CA LYS A 70 20.80 48.67 -20.49
C LYS A 70 19.64 48.10 -21.36
N PRO A 71 18.69 48.95 -21.83
CA PRO A 71 17.27 48.58 -21.99
C PRO A 71 16.75 48.51 -23.44
N LEU A 72 15.62 47.79 -23.56
CA LEU A 72 14.56 47.76 -24.60
C LEU A 72 14.96 47.66 -26.09
N SER A 73 14.51 46.57 -26.72
CA SER A 73 14.19 46.52 -28.15
C SER A 73 12.85 45.83 -28.34
N ASP A 74 11.99 46.45 -29.14
CA ASP A 74 10.68 45.96 -29.54
C ASP A 74 10.73 44.68 -30.40
N ARG A 75 9.75 43.81 -30.13
CA ARG A 75 9.10 42.70 -30.87
C ARG A 75 9.69 42.16 -32.20
N PRO A 76 9.38 40.88 -32.51
CA PRO A 76 8.42 40.66 -33.60
C PRO A 76 7.28 39.68 -33.26
N LYS A 77 6.08 40.05 -33.71
CA LYS A 77 4.81 39.35 -33.58
C LYS A 77 4.86 38.09 -34.48
N ARG A 78 5.03 36.89 -33.89
CA ARG A 78 4.93 35.64 -34.66
C ARG A 78 3.49 35.47 -35.16
N SER A 79 3.36 35.29 -36.48
CA SER A 79 2.11 35.15 -37.22
C SER A 79 1.37 33.86 -36.86
N ALA A 80 0.07 33.97 -36.59
CA ALA A 80 -0.83 32.88 -36.22
C ALA A 80 -0.92 31.75 -37.27
N ARG A 81 -0.46 31.99 -38.51
CA ARG A 81 -0.44 30.98 -39.57
C ARG A 81 0.59 29.86 -39.35
N THR A 82 1.70 30.13 -38.66
CA THR A 82 2.75 29.13 -38.43
C THR A 82 2.40 28.17 -37.29
N VAL A 83 1.58 28.60 -36.33
CA VAL A 83 1.13 27.77 -35.20
C VAL A 83 0.08 26.74 -35.65
N LEU A 84 -0.80 27.10 -36.59
CA LEU A 84 -1.84 26.21 -37.13
C LEU A 84 -1.30 25.05 -37.98
N MET A 85 -0.19 25.25 -38.70
CA MET A 85 0.43 24.19 -39.50
C MET A 85 1.11 23.12 -38.63
N ILE A 86 1.64 23.49 -37.47
CA ILE A 86 2.32 22.55 -36.55
C ILE A 86 1.30 21.69 -35.81
N THR A 87 0.16 22.25 -35.39
CA THR A 87 -0.92 21.48 -34.75
C THR A 87 -1.61 20.51 -35.70
N ALA A 88 -1.77 20.85 -36.98
CA ALA A 88 -2.35 19.92 -37.97
C ALA A 88 -1.48 18.67 -38.18
N LEU A 89 -0.14 18.82 -38.17
CA LEU A 89 0.79 17.71 -38.35
C LEU A 89 0.81 16.76 -37.14
N PHE A 90 0.67 17.29 -35.92
CA PHE A 90 0.68 16.50 -34.68
C PHE A 90 -0.60 15.70 -34.43
N ILE A 91 -1.73 16.09 -35.04
CA ILE A 91 -3.01 15.38 -34.88
C ILE A 91 -3.17 14.28 -35.93
N LEU A 92 -2.66 14.47 -37.15
CA LEU A 92 -2.84 13.52 -38.25
C LEU A 92 -1.97 12.26 -38.14
N VAL A 93 -0.76 12.35 -37.59
CA VAL A 93 0.16 11.20 -37.45
C VAL A 93 -0.34 10.14 -36.44
N PRO A 94 -0.86 10.47 -35.25
CA PRO A 94 -1.37 9.44 -34.33
C PRO A 94 -2.69 8.80 -34.81
N LEU A 95 -3.52 9.51 -35.58
CA LEU A 95 -4.79 8.97 -36.08
C LEU A 95 -4.61 7.84 -37.12
N VAL A 96 -3.58 7.93 -37.97
CA VAL A 96 -3.26 6.86 -38.94
C VAL A 96 -2.63 5.64 -38.24
N GLY A 97 -1.85 5.85 -37.16
CA GLY A 97 -1.24 4.78 -36.38
C GLY A 97 -2.23 3.93 -35.58
N ILE A 98 -3.30 4.54 -35.05
CA ILE A 98 -4.34 3.83 -34.29
C ILE A 98 -5.27 3.01 -35.22
N GLY A 99 -5.51 3.47 -36.44
CA GLY A 99 -6.32 2.74 -37.43
C GLY A 99 -5.70 1.43 -37.90
N ALA A 100 -4.36 1.40 -38.07
CA ALA A 100 -3.65 0.20 -38.54
C ALA A 100 -3.60 -0.92 -37.49
N THR A 101 -3.52 -0.59 -36.19
CA THR A 101 -3.45 -1.59 -35.11
C THR A 101 -4.81 -2.19 -34.77
N LEU A 102 -5.89 -1.40 -34.81
CA LEU A 102 -7.25 -1.92 -34.63
C LEU A 102 -7.72 -2.82 -35.79
N GLY A 103 -7.31 -2.53 -37.04
CA GLY A 103 -7.62 -3.38 -38.20
C GLY A 103 -6.94 -4.75 -38.16
N MET A 104 -5.70 -4.81 -37.67
CA MET A 104 -4.95 -6.07 -37.50
C MET A 104 -5.52 -6.97 -36.38
N LEU A 105 -6.11 -6.40 -35.34
CA LEU A 105 -6.74 -7.16 -34.25
C LEU A 105 -8.11 -7.74 -34.65
N TRP A 106 -8.84 -7.11 -35.57
CA TRP A 106 -10.11 -7.62 -36.06
C TRP A 106 -9.95 -8.81 -37.03
N PHE A 107 -8.88 -8.83 -37.84
CA PHE A 107 -8.59 -9.94 -38.76
C PHE A 107 -7.96 -11.17 -38.08
N ASN A 108 -7.30 -11.00 -36.93
CA ASN A 108 -6.62 -12.09 -36.20
C ASN A 108 -7.46 -12.76 -35.11
N GLY A 109 -8.73 -12.37 -34.92
CA GLY A 109 -9.69 -13.17 -34.14
C GLY A 109 -9.46 -13.26 -32.62
N GLU A 110 -8.63 -12.40 -32.02
CA GLU A 110 -8.30 -12.44 -30.58
C GLU A 110 -9.17 -11.50 -29.72
N LEU A 111 -10.49 -11.64 -29.78
CA LEU A 111 -11.38 -11.04 -28.78
C LEU A 111 -12.19 -12.13 -28.05
N PRO A 112 -11.86 -12.46 -26.78
CA PRO A 112 -12.65 -13.39 -25.99
C PRO A 112 -13.96 -12.73 -25.54
N ILE A 113 -15.06 -13.06 -26.23
CA ILE A 113 -16.42 -12.78 -25.76
C ILE A 113 -16.74 -13.78 -24.65
N LYS A 114 -16.62 -13.36 -23.39
CA LYS A 114 -17.17 -14.13 -22.26
C LYS A 114 -18.69 -13.96 -22.23
N THR A 115 -19.39 -14.90 -22.86
CA THR A 115 -20.83 -15.11 -22.70
C THR A 115 -21.17 -15.45 -21.26
N VAL A 116 -22.06 -14.65 -20.68
CA VAL A 116 -22.74 -14.88 -19.41
C VAL A 116 -23.80 -15.96 -19.63
N ASN A 117 -23.68 -17.12 -18.98
CA ASN A 117 -24.80 -18.06 -18.86
C ASN A 117 -25.29 -18.08 -17.42
N ALA A 118 -26.50 -17.57 -17.26
CA ALA A 118 -27.30 -17.70 -16.05
C ALA A 118 -28.32 -18.83 -16.21
N SER A 119 -28.48 -19.59 -15.11
CA SER A 119 -29.73 -20.21 -14.61
C SER A 119 -30.33 -21.45 -15.30
N LEU A 120 -30.59 -22.49 -14.47
CA LEU A 120 -31.85 -23.26 -14.33
C LEU A 120 -31.55 -24.50 -13.42
N SER A 121 -31.92 -24.47 -12.13
CA SER A 121 -33.18 -25.01 -11.55
C SER A 121 -33.13 -26.50 -11.15
N GLY A 122 -33.35 -26.78 -9.86
CA GLY A 122 -33.42 -28.12 -9.24
C GLY A 122 -34.73 -28.88 -9.51
N PRO A 123 -34.94 -30.07 -8.88
CA PRO A 123 -35.58 -30.10 -7.56
C PRO A 123 -35.12 -31.22 -6.57
N PRO A 124 -35.54 -31.19 -5.28
CA PRO A 124 -35.23 -32.15 -4.20
C PRO A 124 -36.45 -33.08 -3.86
N PRO A 125 -36.61 -33.76 -2.70
CA PRO A 125 -35.69 -34.38 -1.70
C PRO A 125 -36.02 -35.86 -1.36
N SER A 126 -35.10 -36.60 -0.71
CA SER A 126 -35.36 -37.48 0.48
C SER A 126 -34.29 -38.58 0.64
N ALA A 127 -33.63 -38.62 1.80
CA ALA A 127 -33.58 -39.78 2.69
C ALA A 127 -32.71 -39.47 3.92
N LYS A 128 -33.28 -39.75 5.10
CA LYS A 128 -32.64 -39.74 6.41
C LYS A 128 -31.51 -40.78 6.47
N GLN A 129 -30.38 -40.40 7.06
CA GLN A 129 -29.53 -41.32 7.83
C GLN A 129 -28.63 -40.53 8.79
N THR A 130 -28.95 -40.60 10.09
CA THR A 130 -27.99 -40.44 11.19
C THR A 130 -27.07 -41.67 11.18
N PRO A 131 -25.76 -41.55 11.47
CA PRO A 131 -25.35 -41.74 12.86
C PRO A 131 -24.05 -41.00 13.31
N THR A 132 -23.96 -40.91 14.64
CA THR A 132 -22.74 -40.93 15.50
C THR A 132 -21.71 -39.80 15.44
N SER A 133 -21.75 -39.02 16.53
CA SER A 133 -20.66 -38.28 17.15
C SER A 133 -19.36 -39.09 17.22
N ASN A 134 -18.36 -38.66 16.46
CA ASN A 134 -16.96 -38.78 16.84
C ASN A 134 -16.40 -37.36 16.94
N ALA A 135 -16.08 -36.96 18.17
CA ALA A 135 -15.33 -35.75 18.48
C ALA A 135 -13.98 -35.83 17.75
N SER A 136 -13.95 -35.22 16.56
CA SER A 136 -12.73 -35.04 15.79
C SER A 136 -12.08 -33.78 16.34
N THR A 137 -11.05 -33.97 17.16
CA THR A 137 -10.07 -32.93 17.49
C THR A 137 -9.67 -32.25 16.19
N PRO A 138 -9.80 -30.92 16.04
CA PRO A 138 -9.32 -30.26 14.84
C PRO A 138 -7.80 -30.36 14.86
N THR A 139 -7.26 -31.30 14.09
CA THR A 139 -5.85 -31.26 13.72
C THR A 139 -5.72 -30.04 12.82
N ALA A 140 -5.26 -28.93 13.40
CA ALA A 140 -4.90 -27.74 12.66
C ALA A 140 -3.89 -28.14 11.58
N GLN A 141 -4.36 -28.29 10.35
CA GLN A 141 -3.48 -28.33 9.19
C GLN A 141 -2.70 -27.00 9.22
N ALA A 142 -1.40 -27.09 9.47
CA ALA A 142 -0.50 -25.97 9.39
C ALA A 142 -0.53 -25.42 7.95
N GLN A 143 -1.35 -24.40 7.71
CA GLN A 143 -1.36 -23.66 6.46
C GLN A 143 -0.11 -22.78 6.44
N THR A 144 0.91 -23.22 5.72
CA THR A 144 2.28 -22.70 5.74
C THR A 144 2.48 -21.29 5.15
N ASN A 145 1.42 -20.52 4.87
CA ASN A 145 1.51 -19.16 4.32
C ASN A 145 0.26 -18.32 4.61
N ARG A 146 -0.40 -18.51 5.76
CA ARG A 146 -1.57 -17.69 6.12
C ARG A 146 -1.28 -16.67 7.20
N LEU A 147 -1.70 -15.44 6.94
CA LEU A 147 -1.64 -14.36 7.90
C LEU A 147 -2.59 -14.62 9.09
N PRO A 148 -2.25 -14.21 10.32
CA PRO A 148 -3.15 -14.35 11.47
C PRO A 148 -4.46 -13.62 11.26
N THR A 149 -5.58 -14.22 11.66
CA THR A 149 -6.86 -13.49 11.69
C THR A 149 -6.88 -12.59 12.93
N PRO A 150 -7.16 -11.27 12.83
CA PRO A 150 -7.33 -10.41 13.99
C PRO A 150 -8.40 -10.96 14.94
N SER A 151 -8.16 -10.97 16.25
CA SER A 151 -9.20 -11.36 17.20
C SER A 151 -10.30 -10.30 17.28
N SER A 152 -9.92 -9.04 17.13
CA SER A 152 -10.80 -7.87 17.18
C SER A 152 -10.08 -6.65 16.62
N PHE A 153 -10.86 -5.61 16.32
CA PHE A 153 -10.34 -4.30 15.95
C PHE A 153 -10.63 -3.30 17.07
N GLN A 154 -9.62 -2.55 17.48
CA GLN A 154 -9.76 -1.47 18.46
C GLN A 154 -9.81 -0.11 17.76
N THR A 155 -10.66 0.78 18.27
CA THR A 155 -10.82 2.14 17.75
C THR A 155 -9.77 3.06 18.36
N THR A 156 -9.18 3.95 17.55
CA THR A 156 -8.35 5.05 18.01
C THR A 156 -8.76 6.35 17.34
N THR A 157 -8.74 7.43 18.10
CA THR A 157 -8.76 8.80 17.58
C THR A 157 -7.36 9.36 17.74
N VAL A 158 -6.81 9.88 16.66
CA VAL A 158 -5.50 10.56 16.70
C VAL A 158 -5.70 12.01 16.25
N ALA A 159 -5.77 12.90 17.24
CA ALA A 159 -6.05 14.32 17.01
C ALA A 159 -5.01 14.98 16.09
N ALA A 160 -3.73 14.59 16.20
CA ALA A 160 -2.64 15.14 15.39
C ALA A 160 -2.83 14.90 13.87
N VAL A 161 -3.40 13.77 13.49
CA VAL A 161 -3.78 13.47 12.10
C VAL A 161 -5.27 13.73 11.84
N GLY A 162 -6.06 14.17 12.82
CA GLY A 162 -7.47 14.54 12.60
C GLY A 162 -8.36 13.40 12.11
N VAL A 163 -8.05 12.14 12.45
CA VAL A 163 -8.84 10.97 12.03
C VAL A 163 -9.18 10.06 13.21
N THR A 164 -10.28 9.33 13.06
CA THR A 164 -10.61 8.12 13.83
C THR A 164 -10.51 6.93 12.91
N LEU A 165 -9.91 5.85 13.37
CA LEU A 165 -9.89 4.58 12.64
C LEU A 165 -9.86 3.40 13.60
N LYS A 166 -10.21 2.22 13.11
CA LYS A 166 -10.03 0.94 13.79
C LYS A 166 -8.81 0.23 13.23
N TYR A 167 -8.06 -0.47 14.08
CA TYR A 167 -6.91 -1.29 13.69
C TYR A 167 -6.89 -2.59 14.51
N PRO A 168 -6.23 -3.66 14.04
CA PRO A 168 -6.14 -4.92 14.79
C PRO A 168 -5.61 -4.67 16.21
N LYS A 169 -6.17 -5.33 17.22
CA LYS A 169 -5.78 -5.11 18.62
C LYS A 169 -4.32 -5.52 18.89
N GLU A 170 -3.84 -6.50 18.15
CA GLU A 170 -2.46 -7.02 18.15
C GLU A 170 -1.50 -6.14 17.34
N TRP A 171 -2.08 -5.18 16.60
CA TRP A 171 -1.54 -3.91 16.15
C TRP A 171 -0.58 -3.17 17.06
N VAL A 172 0.64 -2.87 16.63
CA VAL A 172 1.35 -1.69 17.14
C VAL A 172 0.84 -0.46 16.41
N LYS A 173 0.48 0.57 17.17
CA LYS A 173 0.23 1.93 16.68
C LYS A 173 1.37 2.80 17.17
N ASP A 174 2.18 3.32 16.26
CA ASP A 174 3.33 4.13 16.62
C ASP A 174 2.92 5.50 17.20
N VAL A 175 3.91 6.19 17.77
CA VAL A 175 3.76 7.59 18.15
C VAL A 175 3.78 8.44 16.87
N PRO A 176 2.81 9.35 16.66
CA PRO A 176 2.83 10.24 15.51
C PRO A 176 4.17 11.00 15.38
N GLN A 177 4.73 11.02 14.18
CA GLN A 177 5.99 11.70 13.87
C GLN A 177 5.71 12.94 13.03
N SER A 178 6.47 14.01 13.31
CA SER A 178 6.46 15.20 12.45
C SER A 178 7.56 15.09 11.40
N THR A 179 7.22 15.41 10.17
CA THR A 179 8.16 15.57 9.06
C THR A 179 8.80 16.96 9.06
N SER A 180 9.82 17.15 8.22
CA SER A 180 10.50 18.45 8.08
C SER A 180 9.60 19.60 7.60
N ASP A 181 8.48 19.28 6.93
CA ASP A 181 7.49 20.24 6.44
C ASP A 181 6.27 20.38 7.38
N ASN A 182 6.40 19.90 8.63
CA ASN A 182 5.36 19.87 9.67
C ASN A 182 4.12 19.03 9.31
N SER A 183 4.22 18.12 8.35
CA SER A 183 3.23 17.07 8.12
C SER A 183 3.34 16.03 9.25
N ILE A 184 2.24 15.32 9.53
CA ILE A 184 2.20 14.32 10.59
C ILE A 184 1.97 12.95 9.99
N ILE A 185 2.84 12.00 10.32
CA ILE A 185 2.75 10.60 9.89
C ILE A 185 2.47 9.71 11.10
N LEU A 186 1.58 8.74 10.93
CA LEU A 186 1.26 7.70 11.90
C LEU A 186 1.31 6.33 11.22
N SER A 187 1.99 5.36 11.82
CA SER A 187 2.05 3.98 11.34
C SER A 187 1.29 3.00 12.24
N PHE A 188 0.79 1.96 11.58
CA PHE A 188 0.22 0.76 12.17
C PHE A 188 0.87 -0.46 11.54
N HIS A 189 1.39 -1.36 12.37
CA HIS A 189 2.02 -2.60 11.88
C HIS A 189 1.88 -3.72 12.90
N PRO A 190 1.94 -5.00 12.49
CA PRO A 190 1.99 -6.10 13.43
C PRO A 190 3.20 -5.97 14.37
N GLN A 191 3.07 -6.45 15.62
CA GLN A 191 4.18 -6.44 16.57
C GLN A 191 5.42 -7.20 16.07
N GLN A 192 5.23 -8.12 15.12
CA GLN A 192 6.32 -8.78 14.42
C GLN A 192 6.56 -8.16 13.06
N ALA A 193 7.84 -7.97 12.76
CA ALA A 193 8.29 -7.58 11.43
C ALA A 193 7.86 -8.66 10.41
N SER A 194 6.78 -8.37 9.70
CA SER A 194 6.18 -9.21 8.64
C SER A 194 6.21 -8.49 7.29
N GLY A 195 6.77 -7.28 7.25
CA GLY A 195 6.72 -6.41 6.09
C GLY A 195 5.32 -5.86 5.78
N ILE A 196 4.37 -5.95 6.71
CA ILE A 196 3.01 -5.41 6.57
C ILE A 196 2.93 -4.12 7.38
N VAL A 197 2.55 -3.03 6.74
CA VAL A 197 2.39 -1.73 7.43
C VAL A 197 1.37 -0.88 6.69
N LEU A 198 0.69 -0.02 7.46
CA LEU A 198 -0.15 1.05 6.96
C LEU A 198 0.28 2.36 7.63
N TYR A 199 0.50 3.38 6.81
CA TYR A 199 0.78 4.75 7.20
C TYR A 199 -0.44 5.62 6.91
N VAL A 200 -0.71 6.57 7.80
CA VAL A 200 -1.64 7.68 7.59
C VAL A 200 -0.83 8.96 7.71
N GLU A 201 -0.87 9.80 6.69
CA GLU A 201 -0.22 11.11 6.68
C GLU A 201 -1.26 12.20 6.55
N ARG A 202 -1.12 13.22 7.40
CA ARG A 202 -1.81 14.50 7.26
C ARG A 202 -0.78 15.55 6.87
N PHE A 203 -0.93 16.10 5.67
CA PHE A 203 -0.04 17.16 5.20
C PHE A 203 -0.26 18.45 6.01
N SER A 204 0.80 19.23 6.19
CA SER A 204 0.68 20.55 6.80
C SER A 204 -0.16 21.49 5.91
N SER A 205 -0.72 22.55 6.49
CA SER A 205 -1.46 23.55 5.71
C SER A 205 -0.59 24.23 4.66
N SER A 206 0.68 24.50 4.99
CA SER A 206 1.65 25.09 4.06
C SER A 206 2.01 24.17 2.90
N THR A 207 2.12 22.86 3.14
CA THR A 207 2.37 21.88 2.08
C THR A 207 1.11 21.69 1.23
N SER A 208 -0.05 21.57 1.88
CA SER A 208 -1.35 21.43 1.20
C SER A 208 -1.66 22.60 0.26
N ALA A 209 -1.28 23.82 0.63
CA ALA A 209 -1.46 25.01 -0.21
C ALA A 209 -0.58 25.02 -1.48
N LYS A 210 0.48 24.21 -1.54
CA LYS A 210 1.38 24.09 -2.70
C LYS A 210 1.03 22.92 -3.62
N LEU A 211 0.28 21.94 -3.10
CA LEU A 211 -0.15 20.76 -3.84
C LEU A 211 -1.36 21.09 -4.71
N THR A 212 -1.31 20.68 -5.97
CA THR A 212 -2.34 21.01 -6.96
C THR A 212 -3.35 19.89 -7.18
N SER A 213 -3.00 18.65 -6.85
CA SER A 213 -3.88 17.49 -6.98
C SER A 213 -3.49 16.34 -6.04
N THR A 214 -4.43 15.41 -5.83
CA THR A 214 -4.21 14.09 -5.20
C THR A 214 -3.22 13.23 -5.99
N ASN A 215 -3.18 13.38 -7.32
CA ASN A 215 -2.17 12.72 -8.16
C ASN A 215 -0.75 13.21 -7.83
N ASP A 216 -0.57 14.51 -7.60
CA ASP A 216 0.75 15.06 -7.20
C ASP A 216 1.19 14.52 -5.84
N VAL A 217 0.24 14.32 -4.92
CA VAL A 217 0.49 13.67 -3.63
C VAL A 217 0.97 12.24 -3.84
N ASN A 218 0.18 11.40 -4.51
CA ASN A 218 0.52 9.99 -4.73
C ASN A 218 1.87 9.83 -5.46
N GLN A 219 2.11 10.61 -6.52
CA GLN A 219 3.38 10.57 -7.25
C GLN A 219 4.56 11.04 -6.41
N GLY A 220 4.36 12.08 -5.58
CA GLY A 220 5.36 12.55 -4.63
C GLY A 220 5.72 11.48 -3.60
N ILE A 221 4.72 10.78 -3.07
CA ILE A 221 4.90 9.67 -2.13
C ILE A 221 5.65 8.51 -2.80
N LEU A 222 5.25 8.07 -3.98
CA LEU A 222 5.94 6.99 -4.71
C LEU A 222 7.39 7.34 -5.03
N SER A 223 7.65 8.58 -5.44
CA SER A 223 9.00 9.07 -5.74
C SER A 223 9.89 9.11 -4.49
N ALA A 224 9.33 9.57 -3.36
CA ALA A 224 10.04 9.55 -2.08
C ALA A 224 10.30 8.10 -1.62
N PHE A 225 9.31 7.23 -1.74
CA PHE A 225 9.42 5.82 -1.35
C PHE A 225 10.47 5.08 -2.18
N GLN A 226 10.59 5.39 -3.48
CA GLN A 226 11.64 4.86 -4.35
C GLN A 226 13.06 5.20 -3.86
N SER A 227 13.23 6.31 -3.15
CA SER A 227 14.52 6.76 -2.60
C SER A 227 14.84 6.16 -1.23
N THR A 228 13.97 5.31 -0.68
CA THR A 228 14.14 4.67 0.63
C THR A 228 15.22 3.61 0.59
N GLN A 229 16.07 3.57 1.62
CA GLN A 229 17.06 2.50 1.75
C GLN A 229 16.38 1.12 1.77
N GLY A 230 16.84 0.23 0.91
CA GLY A 230 16.31 -1.13 0.81
C GLY A 230 15.10 -1.28 -0.12
N VAL A 231 14.65 -0.20 -0.77
CA VAL A 231 13.65 -0.26 -1.86
C VAL A 231 14.38 -0.26 -3.19
N ASN A 232 14.11 -1.25 -4.03
CA ASN A 232 14.69 -1.41 -5.36
C ASN A 232 13.59 -1.69 -6.38
N ASN A 233 13.82 -1.30 -7.63
CA ASN A 233 12.92 -1.61 -8.76
C ASN A 233 11.46 -1.19 -8.51
N LEU A 234 11.24 -0.02 -7.90
CA LEU A 234 9.88 0.50 -7.75
C LEU A 234 9.27 0.74 -9.14
N ARG A 235 8.09 0.15 -9.39
CA ARG A 235 7.39 0.25 -10.66
C ARG A 235 5.90 0.48 -10.42
N PRO A 236 5.32 1.56 -10.95
CA PRO A 236 3.88 1.76 -10.93
C PRO A 236 3.16 0.59 -11.60
N VAL A 237 2.01 0.21 -11.06
CA VAL A 237 1.09 -0.76 -11.66
C VAL A 237 -0.31 -0.16 -11.65
N SER A 238 -1.14 -0.51 -12.64
CA SER A 238 -2.51 -0.01 -12.68
C SER A 238 -3.34 -0.64 -11.57
N PRO A 239 -3.96 0.16 -10.67
CA PRO A 239 -4.86 -0.39 -9.67
C PRO A 239 -6.11 -0.96 -10.36
N PRO A 240 -6.71 -2.04 -9.82
CA PRO A 240 -7.96 -2.58 -10.34
C PRO A 240 -9.12 -1.59 -10.18
N ASN A 241 -9.01 -0.69 -9.21
CA ASN A 241 -9.96 0.39 -9.00
C ASN A 241 -9.20 1.69 -8.66
N PRO A 242 -9.05 2.64 -9.59
CA PRO A 242 -8.26 3.85 -9.37
C PRO A 242 -8.89 4.82 -8.36
N GLN A 243 -10.12 4.55 -7.90
CA GLN A 243 -10.81 5.38 -6.92
C GLN A 243 -11.55 4.57 -5.88
N LEU A 244 -11.53 5.04 -4.64
CA LEU A 244 -12.19 4.36 -3.54
C LEU A 244 -12.81 5.33 -2.56
N THR A 245 -13.95 4.93 -2.00
CA THR A 245 -14.67 5.75 -1.03
C THR A 245 -14.28 5.35 0.38
N ILE A 246 -13.62 6.26 1.11
CA ILE A 246 -13.24 6.10 2.51
C ILE A 246 -13.79 7.29 3.29
N GLY A 247 -14.43 7.01 4.43
CA GLY A 247 -15.01 8.06 5.27
C GLY A 247 -16.06 8.93 4.57
N GLY A 248 -16.69 8.40 3.51
CA GLY A 248 -17.67 9.12 2.69
C GLY A 248 -17.08 10.04 1.60
N VAL A 249 -15.76 10.06 1.43
CA VAL A 249 -15.06 10.88 0.42
C VAL A 249 -14.38 9.95 -0.59
N GLN A 250 -14.29 10.38 -1.86
CA GLN A 250 -13.51 9.66 -2.88
C GLN A 250 -12.02 9.97 -2.73
N TRP A 251 -11.21 8.92 -2.78
CA TRP A 251 -9.75 8.96 -2.74
C TRP A 251 -9.22 8.43 -4.07
N ASP A 252 -8.15 9.04 -4.57
CA ASP A 252 -7.48 8.58 -5.78
C ASP A 252 -6.36 7.62 -5.39
N GLU A 253 -6.36 6.44 -6.01
CA GLU A 253 -5.44 5.32 -5.74
C GLU A 253 -4.34 5.25 -6.79
N GLN A 254 -3.12 4.96 -6.34
CA GLN A 254 -2.03 4.50 -7.18
C GLN A 254 -1.33 3.31 -6.55
N ASP A 255 -1.03 2.32 -7.39
CA ASP A 255 -0.33 1.11 -7.00
C ASP A 255 1.07 1.10 -7.57
N ALA A 256 1.97 0.44 -6.84
CA ALA A 256 3.31 0.12 -7.28
C ALA A 256 3.75 -1.24 -6.74
N THR A 257 4.76 -1.81 -7.38
CA THR A 257 5.51 -2.93 -6.81
C THR A 257 6.95 -2.51 -6.60
N PHE A 258 7.61 -3.11 -5.62
CA PHE A 258 9.04 -2.94 -5.39
C PHE A 258 9.67 -4.23 -4.88
N THR A 259 10.99 -4.28 -4.87
CA THR A 259 11.77 -5.40 -4.35
C THR A 259 12.71 -4.92 -3.25
N THR A 260 12.93 -5.74 -2.22
CA THR A 260 13.93 -5.44 -1.19
C THR A 260 15.33 -5.90 -1.60
N ASN A 261 16.36 -5.53 -0.83
CA ASN A 261 17.72 -6.04 -1.03
C ASN A 261 17.82 -7.58 -0.98
N SER A 262 16.89 -8.24 -0.29
CA SER A 262 16.79 -9.71 -0.23
C SER A 262 16.02 -10.32 -1.41
N GLY A 263 15.59 -9.51 -2.38
CA GLY A 263 14.83 -9.95 -3.55
C GLY A 263 13.34 -10.21 -3.29
N LEU A 264 12.82 -9.90 -2.10
CA LEU A 264 11.40 -10.07 -1.79
C LEU A 264 10.58 -8.98 -2.49
N GLN A 265 9.56 -9.39 -3.24
CA GLN A 265 8.65 -8.48 -3.91
C GLN A 265 7.51 -8.06 -2.99
N TYR A 266 7.17 -6.77 -3.05
CA TYR A 266 6.08 -6.14 -2.32
C TYR A 266 5.11 -5.50 -3.30
N HIS A 267 3.84 -5.48 -2.90
CA HIS A 267 2.83 -4.61 -3.50
C HIS A 267 2.55 -3.47 -2.53
N LEU A 268 2.50 -2.27 -3.07
CA LEU A 268 2.34 -1.01 -2.36
C LEU A 268 1.20 -0.23 -3.00
N THR A 269 0.39 0.39 -2.15
CA THR A 269 -0.68 1.29 -2.57
C THR A 269 -0.55 2.59 -1.79
N THR A 270 -0.73 3.71 -2.49
CA THR A 270 -0.86 5.06 -1.93
C THR A 270 -2.18 5.63 -2.41
N ILE A 271 -2.95 6.17 -1.47
CA ILE A 271 -4.26 6.74 -1.74
C ILE A 271 -4.32 8.14 -1.14
N ALA A 272 -4.72 9.12 -1.93
CA ALA A 272 -4.74 10.51 -1.52
C ALA A 272 -6.12 11.14 -1.65
N VAL A 273 -6.38 12.10 -0.78
CA VAL A 273 -7.59 12.93 -0.83
C VAL A 273 -7.31 14.34 -0.33
N GLN A 274 -8.04 15.32 -0.87
CA GLN A 274 -8.13 16.65 -0.27
C GLN A 274 -9.41 16.73 0.56
N TYR A 275 -9.28 16.93 1.87
CA TYR A 275 -10.41 17.09 2.78
C TYR A 275 -10.28 18.41 3.56
N LYS A 276 -11.28 19.30 3.41
CA LYS A 276 -11.26 20.65 4.01
C LYS A 276 -9.95 21.42 3.76
N GLN A 277 -9.50 21.46 2.49
CA GLN A 277 -8.26 22.11 2.04
C GLN A 277 -6.94 21.48 2.52
N ILE A 278 -6.98 20.39 3.29
CA ILE A 278 -5.81 19.66 3.74
C ILE A 278 -5.70 18.36 2.95
N TYR A 279 -4.51 18.05 2.45
CA TYR A 279 -4.26 16.76 1.84
C TYR A 279 -3.99 15.68 2.90
N TYR A 280 -4.44 14.48 2.58
CA TYR A 280 -4.18 13.26 3.34
C TYR A 280 -3.66 12.19 2.39
N ASP A 281 -2.77 11.34 2.88
CA ASP A 281 -2.30 10.12 2.22
C ASP A 281 -2.47 8.93 3.16
N ILE A 282 -2.85 7.78 2.61
CA ILE A 282 -2.70 6.50 3.28
C ILE A 282 -1.84 5.63 2.37
N LEU A 283 -0.67 5.23 2.87
CA LEU A 283 0.24 4.34 2.19
C LEU A 283 0.29 3.02 2.91
N TYR A 284 0.07 1.91 2.23
CA TYR A 284 0.18 0.59 2.81
C TYR A 284 0.82 -0.38 1.84
N TYR A 285 1.54 -1.35 2.38
CA TYR A 285 2.19 -2.37 1.57
C TYR A 285 2.35 -3.67 2.35
N ALA A 286 2.49 -4.76 1.60
CA ALA A 286 2.77 -6.09 2.13
C ALA A 286 3.56 -6.91 1.09
N PRO A 287 4.23 -8.01 1.50
CA PRO A 287 4.84 -8.92 0.54
C PRO A 287 3.80 -9.41 -0.47
N ALA A 288 4.16 -9.44 -1.76
CA ALA A 288 3.23 -9.74 -2.84
C ALA A 288 2.52 -11.09 -2.65
N VAL A 289 3.22 -12.07 -2.08
CA VAL A 289 2.71 -13.42 -1.78
C VAL A 289 1.52 -13.45 -0.81
N VAL A 290 1.36 -12.43 0.04
CA VAL A 290 0.29 -12.34 1.04
C VAL A 290 -0.54 -11.05 0.93
N TYR A 291 -0.29 -10.22 -0.09
CA TYR A 291 -0.92 -8.90 -0.21
C TYR A 291 -2.45 -8.97 -0.22
N ASN A 292 -3.03 -9.87 -1.02
CA ASN A 292 -4.49 -10.03 -1.09
C ASN A 292 -5.10 -10.48 0.25
N GLU A 293 -4.39 -11.32 1.00
CA GLU A 293 -4.84 -11.75 2.32
C GLU A 293 -4.71 -10.60 3.33
N ALA A 294 -3.62 -9.83 3.29
CA ALA A 294 -3.42 -8.65 4.14
C ALA A 294 -4.46 -7.57 3.87
N MET A 295 -4.82 -7.36 2.60
CA MET A 295 -5.88 -6.45 2.18
C MET A 295 -7.21 -6.82 2.83
N GLN A 296 -7.62 -8.09 2.71
CA GLN A 296 -8.90 -8.56 3.24
C GLN A 296 -8.93 -8.58 4.77
N LYS A 297 -7.86 -9.05 5.41
CA LYS A 297 -7.82 -9.24 6.87
C LYS A 297 -7.54 -7.96 7.62
N TYR A 298 -6.78 -7.02 7.06
CA TYR A 298 -6.25 -5.88 7.79
C TYR A 298 -6.59 -4.55 7.13
N PHE A 299 -6.10 -4.29 5.91
CA PHE A 299 -6.18 -2.95 5.33
C PHE A 299 -7.62 -2.54 5.04
N GLN A 300 -8.41 -3.36 4.36
CA GLN A 300 -9.78 -3.00 4.00
C GLN A 300 -10.68 -2.73 5.23
N PRO A 301 -10.66 -3.52 6.32
CA PRO A 301 -11.33 -3.16 7.57
C PRO A 301 -10.87 -1.83 8.17
N MET A 302 -9.57 -1.53 8.15
CA MET A 302 -9.02 -0.26 8.63
C MET A 302 -9.52 0.91 7.78
N LEU A 303 -9.41 0.81 6.45
CA LEU A 303 -9.88 1.83 5.51
C LEU A 303 -11.38 2.09 5.65
N LYS A 304 -12.21 1.04 5.71
CA LYS A 304 -13.67 1.16 5.89
C LYS A 304 -14.07 1.84 7.21
N SER A 305 -13.22 1.76 8.22
CA SER A 305 -13.49 2.33 9.55
C SER A 305 -13.04 3.78 9.70
N LEU A 306 -12.29 4.31 8.73
CA LEU A 306 -11.73 5.65 8.82
C LEU A 306 -12.84 6.70 8.74
N GLN A 307 -12.74 7.68 9.64
CA GLN A 307 -13.60 8.85 9.69
C GLN A 307 -12.75 10.08 9.94
N PHE A 308 -12.98 11.13 9.16
CA PHE A 308 -12.42 12.45 9.46
C PHE A 308 -13.05 13.02 10.72
N LYS A 309 -12.23 13.66 11.56
CA LYS A 309 -12.75 14.49 12.64
C LYS A 309 -13.27 15.79 12.04
N SER A 310 -14.47 16.17 12.47
CA SER A 310 -15.13 17.42 12.09
C SER A 310 -14.34 18.64 12.53
#